data_AF-A0A818AYJ4-F1
#
_entry.id   AF-A0A818AYJ4-F1
#
_cell.length_a   1.000
_cell.length_b   1.000
_cell.length_c   1.000
_cell.angle_alpha   90.00
_cell.angle_beta   90.00
_cell.angle_gamma   90.00
#
_symmetry.space_group_name_H-M   'P 1'
#
loop_
_entity.id
_entity.type
_entity.pdbx_description
1 polymer ?
#
loop_
_entity_poly.entity_id
_entity_poly.type
_entity_poly.pdbx_seq_one_letter_code
_entity_poly.pdbx_strand_id
1 'polypeptide(L)'
;MCAVEYSKYLHEYADNFGLYSFIRFEHEVDRIERIPGQRQQWRLKVKRVNGDADWHEEVFDRIAICSGTHQVRSMPNFAGVKSFKGQIKHMQDVKRFDEFKDKRVCVVGGGEAASDMALAASKHGKRAFISIRRDHGYLVSRYQYGPGQPSDLQTTRVRNSIPSVFGFIQIVIRMIFEKVLLMFGSKSDRSLNIERQIFAMNAKQYRRSHFRNTYGTKNGGMAEAILYYGCEMKPAIRSLEENSIIFEDGTKEVVDEIVCCTGFENRFSFLDCIDNNPVLQQVGHDARISHNLYKHAIHPLTRDSLVFIGFVRPCFGAIPPLAEMQARWFALLCSGKIDLPDTSTMDKYIRTYVRYIENFLTPYRVNRITNLTDFLSFSDDMAWAIGCRPNLDFKMLLRDPYLWLRCMVGPICNAQYRLCGPHAQPAQARRILLTLKWKPLWYNICEFIMLYTSALVWYCGLKSWLPHTWAPIHERHI
;
A
#
# COMPACT_ATOMS: atom_id res chain seq x y z
N MET A 1 -9.14 -12.84 6.42
CA MET A 1 -8.89 -13.79 5.33
C MET A 1 -7.45 -14.26 5.44
N CYS A 2 -7.22 -15.56 5.54
CA CYS A 2 -5.88 -16.13 5.49
C CYS A 2 -5.39 -16.25 4.03
N ALA A 3 -4.12 -16.57 3.83
CA ALA A 3 -3.55 -16.71 2.49
C ALA A 3 -4.26 -17.79 1.65
N VAL A 4 -4.70 -18.88 2.28
CA VAL A 4 -5.43 -19.98 1.64
C VAL A 4 -6.80 -19.51 1.13
N GLU A 5 -7.57 -18.81 1.97
CA GLU A 5 -8.87 -18.26 1.56
C GLU A 5 -8.73 -17.22 0.45
N TYR A 6 -7.69 -16.39 0.50
CA TYR A 6 -7.45 -15.39 -0.54
C TYR A 6 -7.03 -16.03 -1.87
N SER A 7 -6.18 -17.07 -1.83
CA SER A 7 -5.85 -17.87 -3.01
C SER A 7 -7.10 -18.50 -3.61
N LYS A 8 -7.97 -19.12 -2.79
CA LYS A 8 -9.24 -19.67 -3.24
C LYS A 8 -10.11 -18.62 -3.93
N TYR A 9 -10.24 -17.42 -3.35
CA TYR A 9 -10.96 -16.31 -3.96
C TYR A 9 -10.41 -15.93 -5.35
N LEU A 10 -9.08 -15.94 -5.54
CA LEU A 10 -8.46 -15.63 -6.84
C LEU A 10 -8.73 -16.75 -7.87
N HIS A 11 -8.75 -18.01 -7.44
CA HIS A 11 -9.15 -19.13 -8.31
C HIS A 11 -10.61 -19.00 -8.73
N GLU A 12 -11.52 -18.79 -7.78
CA GLU A 12 -12.95 -18.57 -8.05
C GLU A 12 -13.19 -17.34 -8.95
N TYR A 13 -12.40 -16.27 -8.77
CA TYR A 13 -12.45 -15.10 -9.65
C TYR A 13 -12.01 -15.43 -11.07
N ALA A 14 -10.89 -16.14 -11.23
CA ALA A 14 -10.38 -16.55 -12.54
C ALA A 14 -11.35 -17.49 -13.28
N ASP A 15 -11.95 -18.46 -12.57
CA ASP A 15 -12.97 -19.35 -13.13
C ASP A 15 -14.22 -18.57 -13.56
N ASN A 16 -14.76 -17.73 -12.67
CA ASN A 16 -15.98 -16.96 -12.93
C ASN A 16 -15.87 -16.06 -14.17
N PHE A 17 -14.68 -15.54 -14.47
CA PHE A 17 -14.42 -14.68 -15.62
C PHE A 17 -13.70 -15.40 -16.78
N GLY A 18 -13.50 -16.73 -16.71
CA GLY A 18 -12.87 -17.53 -17.76
C GLY A 18 -11.41 -17.16 -18.05
N LEU A 19 -10.69 -16.63 -17.07
CA LEU A 19 -9.37 -16.01 -17.26
C LEU A 19 -8.26 -17.03 -17.54
N TYR A 20 -8.43 -18.28 -17.12
CA TYR A 20 -7.42 -19.32 -17.31
C TYR A 20 -7.07 -19.58 -18.78
N SER A 21 -8.02 -19.37 -19.69
CA SER A 21 -7.79 -19.50 -21.14
C SER A 21 -6.73 -18.51 -21.68
N PHE A 22 -6.48 -17.41 -20.97
CA PHE A 22 -5.49 -16.39 -21.33
C PHE A 22 -4.17 -16.53 -20.58
N ILE A 23 -4.03 -17.51 -19.68
CA ILE A 23 -2.86 -17.66 -18.82
C ILE A 23 -2.04 -18.88 -19.27
N ARG A 24 -0.79 -18.62 -19.68
CA ARG A 24 0.21 -19.67 -19.93
C ARG A 24 1.11 -19.80 -18.70
N PHE A 25 0.81 -20.77 -17.84
CA PHE A 25 1.64 -21.10 -16.67
C PHE A 25 3.00 -21.66 -17.10
N GLU A 26 3.99 -21.58 -16.21
CA GLU A 26 5.36 -22.05 -16.45
C GLU A 26 6.06 -21.39 -17.64
N HIS A 27 5.60 -20.23 -18.10
CA HIS A 27 6.24 -19.45 -19.17
C HIS A 27 6.96 -18.24 -18.55
N GLU A 28 8.28 -18.22 -18.68
CA GLU A 28 9.14 -17.15 -18.22
C GLU A 28 9.44 -16.18 -19.37
N VAL A 29 9.36 -14.88 -19.06
CA VAL A 29 9.72 -13.79 -19.98
C VAL A 29 11.13 -13.33 -19.62
N ASP A 30 12.09 -13.56 -20.51
CA ASP A 30 13.49 -13.13 -20.32
C ASP A 30 13.67 -11.67 -20.72
N ARG A 31 13.09 -11.27 -21.86
CA ARG A 31 13.35 -9.97 -22.47
C ARG A 31 12.12 -9.37 -23.14
N ILE A 32 12.09 -8.05 -23.14
CA ILE A 32 11.13 -7.22 -23.86
C ILE A 32 11.88 -6.20 -24.70
N GLU A 33 11.68 -6.23 -26.00
CA GLU A 33 12.34 -5.37 -26.97
C GLU A 33 11.32 -4.60 -27.80
N ARG A 34 11.65 -3.36 -28.14
CA ARG A 34 10.85 -2.59 -29.09
C ARG A 34 11.30 -2.93 -30.51
N ILE A 35 10.35 -3.22 -31.40
CA ILE A 35 10.66 -3.52 -32.80
C ILE A 35 11.04 -2.22 -33.54
N PRO A 36 12.24 -2.12 -34.15
CA PRO A 36 12.65 -0.93 -34.90
C PRO A 36 11.70 -0.62 -36.06
N GLY A 37 11.42 0.66 -36.30
CA GLY A 37 10.56 1.12 -37.41
C GLY A 37 9.05 0.92 -37.21
N GLN A 38 8.62 0.14 -36.22
CA GLN A 38 7.21 -0.04 -35.87
C GLN A 38 6.88 0.77 -34.61
N ARG A 39 5.93 1.71 -34.74
CA ARG A 39 5.48 2.52 -33.61
C ARG A 39 4.56 1.61 -32.76
N GLN A 40 5.00 1.28 -31.55
CA GLN A 40 4.26 0.58 -30.47
C GLN A 40 4.32 -0.95 -30.43
N GLN A 41 4.92 -1.66 -31.39
CA GLN A 41 5.02 -3.13 -31.29
C GLN A 41 6.24 -3.60 -30.50
N TRP A 42 6.05 -4.69 -29.76
CA TRP A 42 7.01 -5.27 -28.85
C TRP A 42 7.26 -6.72 -29.16
N ARG A 43 8.52 -7.14 -29.03
CA ARG A 43 8.95 -8.53 -29.11
C ARG A 43 9.30 -9.02 -27.71
N LEU A 44 8.77 -10.18 -27.34
CA LEU A 44 9.05 -10.86 -26.09
C LEU A 44 9.86 -12.12 -26.39
N LYS A 45 10.89 -12.37 -25.59
CA LYS A 45 11.59 -13.65 -25.58
C LYS A 45 11.06 -14.48 -24.42
N VAL A 46 10.43 -15.62 -24.73
CA VAL A 46 9.69 -16.44 -23.78
C VAL A 46 10.19 -17.89 -23.83
N LYS A 47 10.19 -18.57 -22.68
CA LYS A 47 10.49 -20.01 -22.60
C LYS A 47 9.60 -20.68 -21.57
N ARG A 48 9.24 -21.94 -21.83
CA ARG A 48 8.62 -22.80 -20.82
C ARG A 48 9.69 -23.37 -19.87
N VAL A 49 9.58 -23.08 -18.58
CA VAL A 49 10.62 -23.38 -17.56
C VAL A 49 10.83 -24.88 -17.36
N ASN A 50 9.75 -25.67 -17.37
CA ASN A 50 9.77 -27.11 -17.08
C ASN A 50 9.67 -28.00 -18.34
N GLY A 51 9.96 -27.47 -19.52
CA GLY A 51 9.97 -28.25 -20.77
C GLY A 51 11.28 -28.11 -21.53
N ASP A 52 11.54 -29.05 -22.44
CA ASP A 52 12.67 -29.00 -23.39
C ASP A 52 12.51 -27.93 -24.48
N ALA A 53 11.58 -26.99 -24.30
CA ALA A 53 11.33 -25.93 -25.27
C ALA A 53 12.47 -24.90 -25.26
N ASP A 54 12.97 -24.61 -26.45
CA ASP A 54 13.88 -23.49 -26.66
C ASP A 54 13.18 -22.14 -26.45
N TRP A 55 13.98 -21.09 -26.25
CA TRP A 55 13.45 -19.73 -26.25
C TRP A 55 12.83 -19.41 -27.60
N HIS A 56 11.61 -18.89 -27.59
CA HIS A 56 10.92 -18.42 -28.78
C HIS A 56 10.48 -16.96 -28.62
N GLU A 57 10.16 -16.33 -29.75
CA GLU A 57 9.76 -14.92 -29.81
C GLU A 57 8.27 -14.77 -30.06
N GLU A 58 7.66 -13.80 -29.40
CA GLU A 58 6.26 -13.42 -29.59
C GLU A 58 6.13 -11.90 -29.75
N VAL A 59 5.20 -11.46 -30.59
CA VAL A 59 4.98 -10.03 -30.88
C VAL A 59 3.64 -9.56 -30.33
N PHE A 60 3.64 -8.42 -29.64
CA PHE A 60 2.46 -7.82 -29.05
C PHE A 60 2.40 -6.32 -29.32
N ASP A 61 1.19 -5.78 -29.49
CA ASP A 61 0.97 -4.34 -29.71
C ASP A 61 1.13 -3.52 -28.42
N ARG A 62 0.87 -4.13 -27.27
CA ARG A 62 1.00 -3.46 -25.96
C ARG A 62 1.36 -4.48 -24.88
N ILE A 63 2.04 -4.03 -23.84
CA ILE A 63 2.45 -4.86 -22.71
C ILE A 63 2.01 -4.24 -21.39
N ALA A 64 1.39 -5.06 -20.54
CA ALA A 64 1.18 -4.75 -19.13
C ALA A 64 2.12 -5.60 -18.26
N ILE A 65 3.01 -4.93 -17.52
CA ILE A 65 3.89 -5.55 -16.52
C ILE A 65 3.10 -5.67 -15.21
N CYS A 66 2.89 -6.91 -14.77
CA CYS A 66 2.16 -7.28 -13.56
C CYS A 66 3.01 -8.17 -12.61
N SER A 67 4.34 -8.09 -12.70
CA SER A 67 5.28 -8.98 -12.00
C SER A 67 5.40 -8.79 -10.48
N GLY A 68 4.71 -7.78 -9.93
CA GLY A 68 4.70 -7.48 -8.50
C GLY A 68 5.96 -6.77 -7.99
N THR A 69 5.92 -6.36 -6.72
CA THR A 69 6.93 -5.47 -6.08
C THR A 69 7.87 -6.18 -5.10
N HIS A 70 7.67 -7.48 -4.86
CA HIS A 70 8.44 -8.29 -3.92
C HIS A 70 9.47 -9.15 -4.64
N GLN A 71 10.34 -8.50 -5.42
CA GLN A 71 11.25 -9.19 -6.36
C GLN A 71 12.63 -9.43 -5.74
N VAL A 72 13.41 -8.37 -5.51
CA VAL A 72 14.78 -8.47 -4.99
C VAL A 72 14.79 -8.17 -3.50
N ARG A 73 15.40 -9.05 -2.70
CA ARG A 73 15.48 -8.88 -1.24
C ARG A 73 16.39 -7.70 -0.90
N SER A 74 15.92 -6.80 -0.05
CA SER A 74 16.76 -5.70 0.44
C SER A 74 17.48 -6.17 1.71
N MET A 75 18.78 -6.43 1.63
CA MET A 75 19.58 -6.87 2.78
C MET A 75 20.51 -5.76 3.27
N PRO A 76 20.47 -5.39 4.56
CA PRO A 76 21.39 -4.42 5.12
C PRO A 76 22.80 -5.00 5.22
N ASN A 77 23.81 -4.16 5.00
CA ASN A 77 25.18 -4.51 5.33
C ASN A 77 25.46 -4.13 6.80
N PHE A 78 25.90 -5.09 7.61
CA PHE A 78 26.22 -4.85 9.01
C PHE A 78 27.74 -4.79 9.20
N ALA A 79 28.22 -3.76 9.92
CA ALA A 79 29.61 -3.74 10.36
C ALA A 79 29.89 -4.95 11.27
N GLY A 80 31.02 -5.62 11.10
CA GLY A 80 31.38 -6.81 11.88
C GLY A 80 30.71 -8.12 11.45
N VAL A 81 29.93 -8.13 10.35
CA VAL A 81 29.22 -9.33 9.86
C VAL A 81 30.12 -10.54 9.65
N LYS A 82 31.39 -10.35 9.24
CA LYS A 82 32.34 -11.45 9.02
C LYS A 82 32.65 -12.23 10.29
N SER A 83 32.54 -11.60 11.46
CA SER A 83 32.84 -12.24 12.75
C SER A 83 31.61 -12.87 13.40
N PHE A 84 30.40 -12.48 12.99
CA PHE A 84 29.15 -12.95 13.59
C PHE A 84 28.92 -14.44 13.26
N LYS A 85 28.84 -15.27 14.29
CA LYS A 85 28.61 -16.72 14.19
C LYS A 85 27.13 -17.11 14.12
N GLY A 86 26.24 -16.18 14.45
CA GLY A 86 24.80 -16.39 14.34
C GLY A 86 24.30 -16.36 12.90
N GLN A 87 23.03 -16.70 12.70
CA GLN A 87 22.41 -16.67 11.36
C GLN A 87 21.85 -15.29 11.04
N ILE A 88 21.98 -14.85 9.78
CA ILE A 88 21.32 -13.66 9.26
C ILE A 88 20.44 -14.09 8.08
N LYS A 89 19.14 -13.88 8.19
CA LYS A 89 18.16 -14.27 7.17
C LYS A 89 17.33 -13.09 6.73
N HIS A 90 16.87 -13.10 5.49
CA HIS A 90 15.72 -12.28 5.11
C HIS A 90 14.43 -12.96 5.59
N MET A 91 13.39 -12.20 5.89
CA MET A 91 12.12 -12.76 6.38
C MET A 91 11.51 -13.83 5.43
N GLN A 92 11.79 -13.73 4.13
CA GLN A 92 11.30 -14.67 3.12
C GLN A 92 11.92 -16.08 3.24
N ASP A 93 13.07 -16.18 3.91
CA ASP A 93 13.76 -17.45 4.16
C ASP A 93 13.23 -18.16 5.41
N VAL A 94 12.47 -17.45 6.27
CA VAL A 94 11.74 -18.08 7.38
C VAL A 94 10.48 -18.73 6.79
N LYS A 95 10.44 -20.07 6.82
CA LYS A 95 9.32 -20.85 6.30
C LYS A 95 8.33 -21.21 7.40
N ARG A 96 8.83 -21.39 8.62
CA ARG A 96 8.02 -21.81 9.76
C ARG A 96 8.49 -21.11 11.04
N PHE A 97 7.56 -20.80 11.93
CA PHE A 97 7.88 -20.08 13.17
C PHE A 97 8.54 -20.95 14.25
N ASP A 98 8.44 -22.28 14.14
CA ASP A 98 9.17 -23.22 14.99
C ASP A 98 10.68 -23.19 14.74
N GLU A 99 11.15 -22.61 13.63
CA GLU A 99 12.57 -22.32 13.40
C GLU A 99 13.18 -21.43 14.48
N PHE A 100 12.37 -20.65 15.21
CA PHE A 100 12.83 -19.79 16.30
C PHE A 100 13.03 -20.51 17.63
N LYS A 101 12.63 -21.78 17.74
CA LYS A 101 12.70 -22.55 18.99
C LYS A 101 14.10 -22.49 19.60
N ASP A 102 14.16 -22.22 20.90
CA ASP A 102 15.38 -22.13 21.71
C ASP A 102 16.37 -20.99 21.33
N LYS A 103 16.03 -20.14 20.35
CA LYS A 103 16.89 -19.05 19.86
C LYS A 103 16.54 -17.69 20.45
N ARG A 104 17.55 -16.83 20.58
CA ARG A 104 17.43 -15.40 20.81
C ARG A 104 17.44 -14.70 19.46
N VAL A 105 16.34 -14.05 19.10
CA VAL A 105 16.10 -13.53 17.75
C VAL A 105 16.04 -12.01 17.75
N CYS A 106 16.78 -11.36 16.85
CA CYS A 106 16.64 -9.94 16.58
C CYS A 106 15.94 -9.72 15.24
N VAL A 107 14.74 -9.16 15.27
CA VAL A 107 13.98 -8.76 14.07
C VAL A 107 14.37 -7.34 13.68
N VAL A 108 14.82 -7.14 12.44
CA VAL A 108 15.25 -5.84 11.94
C VAL A 108 14.17 -5.24 11.05
N GLY A 109 13.58 -4.13 11.46
CA GLY A 109 12.52 -3.43 10.73
C GLY A 109 11.31 -3.09 11.60
N GLY A 110 10.44 -2.22 11.09
CA GLY A 110 9.23 -1.79 11.79
C GLY A 110 7.97 -1.82 10.91
N GLY A 111 7.98 -2.59 9.83
CA GLY A 111 6.82 -2.78 8.95
C GLY A 111 5.94 -3.96 9.37
N GLU A 112 4.97 -4.32 8.53
CA GLU A 112 3.99 -5.37 8.82
C GLU A 112 4.65 -6.74 9.04
N ALA A 113 5.61 -7.11 8.18
CA ALA A 113 6.36 -8.36 8.31
C ALA A 113 7.20 -8.41 9.59
N ALA A 114 7.82 -7.28 9.98
CA ALA A 114 8.58 -7.20 11.22
C ALA A 114 7.68 -7.40 12.45
N SER A 115 6.45 -6.87 12.39
CA SER A 115 5.45 -7.03 13.46
C SER A 115 5.01 -8.50 13.62
N ASP A 116 4.78 -9.21 12.50
CA ASP A 116 4.48 -10.66 12.52
C ASP A 116 5.68 -11.49 13.01
N MET A 117 6.89 -11.22 12.48
CA MET A 117 8.10 -11.94 12.89
C MET A 117 8.46 -11.69 14.35
N ALA A 118 8.29 -10.46 14.87
CA ALA A 118 8.54 -10.16 16.26
C ALA A 118 7.60 -10.97 17.17
N LEU A 119 6.30 -11.01 16.87
CA LEU A 119 5.35 -11.81 17.62
C LEU A 119 5.67 -13.31 17.55
N ALA A 120 6.00 -13.82 16.36
CA ALA A 120 6.36 -15.22 16.17
C ALA A 120 7.62 -15.58 16.96
N ALA A 121 8.68 -14.78 16.84
CA ALA A 121 9.93 -14.97 17.57
C ALA A 121 9.72 -14.88 19.10
N SER A 122 8.86 -13.98 19.57
CA SER A 122 8.55 -13.88 21.00
C SER A 122 7.71 -15.06 21.54
N LYS A 123 6.87 -15.68 20.70
CA LYS A 123 6.04 -16.84 21.08
C LYS A 123 6.80 -18.16 21.05
N HIS A 124 7.70 -18.31 20.10
CA HIS A 124 8.37 -19.58 19.82
C HIS A 124 9.83 -19.61 20.24
N GLY A 125 10.50 -18.46 20.31
CA GLY A 125 11.90 -18.34 20.69
C GLY A 125 12.12 -18.13 22.18
N LYS A 126 13.40 -18.14 22.56
CA LYS A 126 13.88 -17.94 23.93
C LYS A 126 13.80 -16.47 24.36
N ARG A 127 14.11 -15.55 23.44
CA ARG A 127 14.02 -14.09 23.64
C ARG A 127 13.92 -13.41 22.28
N ALA A 128 13.21 -12.28 22.23
CA ALA A 128 13.05 -11.51 21.00
C ALA A 128 13.39 -10.04 21.21
N PHE A 129 14.03 -9.46 20.21
CA PHE A 129 14.30 -8.04 20.09
C PHE A 129 13.76 -7.53 18.77
N ILE A 130 13.31 -6.28 18.72
CA ILE A 130 12.99 -5.61 17.47
C ILE A 130 13.84 -4.35 17.32
N SER A 131 14.70 -4.35 16.31
CA SER A 131 15.56 -3.22 15.98
C SER A 131 14.87 -2.30 14.97
N ILE A 132 14.63 -1.05 15.39
CA ILE A 132 13.97 -0.04 14.57
C ILE A 132 14.89 1.18 14.43
N ARG A 133 15.40 1.40 13.21
CA ARG A 133 16.34 2.51 12.92
C ARG A 133 15.72 3.90 13.08
N ARG A 134 14.45 4.06 12.69
CA ARG A 134 13.78 5.37 12.67
C ARG A 134 12.46 5.33 13.41
N ASP A 135 11.51 4.58 12.86
CA ASP A 135 10.12 4.56 13.30
C ASP A 135 9.38 3.35 12.68
N HIS A 136 8.23 2.96 13.25
CA HIS A 136 7.44 1.78 12.87
C HIS A 136 6.26 2.06 11.92
N GLY A 137 6.24 3.22 11.25
CA GLY A 137 5.04 3.72 10.59
C GLY A 137 3.91 4.01 11.60
N TYR A 138 2.67 4.12 11.14
CA TYR A 138 1.52 4.28 12.03
C TYR A 138 0.90 2.91 12.32
N LEU A 139 1.04 2.41 13.55
CA LEU A 139 0.53 1.10 13.95
C LEU A 139 -0.99 1.12 14.03
N VAL A 140 -1.64 0.12 13.45
CA VAL A 140 -3.10 -0.07 13.52
C VAL A 140 -3.39 -1.55 13.65
N SER A 141 -4.23 -1.96 14.59
CA SER A 141 -4.68 -3.36 14.64
C SER A 141 -5.52 -3.72 13.42
N ARG A 142 -5.49 -4.99 13.00
CA ARG A 142 -6.39 -5.49 11.94
C ARG A 142 -7.85 -5.39 12.37
N TYR A 143 -8.12 -5.67 13.65
CA TYR A 143 -9.44 -5.59 14.26
C TYR A 143 -9.36 -4.62 15.43
N GLN A 144 -9.97 -3.45 15.27
CA GLN A 144 -9.96 -2.43 16.30
C GLN A 144 -11.19 -2.56 17.19
N TYR A 145 -10.97 -2.51 18.50
CA TYR A 145 -12.02 -2.47 19.53
C TYR A 145 -12.89 -3.74 19.57
N GLY A 146 -12.34 -4.89 19.20
CA GLY A 146 -12.96 -6.20 19.37
C GLY A 146 -13.13 -7.01 18.07
N PRO A 147 -13.59 -8.27 18.19
CA PRO A 147 -13.78 -9.16 17.04
C PRO A 147 -14.78 -8.61 16.03
N GLY A 148 -14.51 -8.83 14.74
CA GLY A 148 -15.46 -8.50 13.67
C GLY A 148 -15.51 -7.02 13.28
N GLN A 149 -14.59 -6.20 13.77
CA GLN A 149 -14.47 -4.78 13.42
C GLN A 149 -13.16 -4.45 12.69
N PRO A 150 -13.03 -4.83 11.40
CA PRO A 150 -11.86 -4.50 10.59
C PRO A 150 -11.53 -2.99 10.61
N SER A 151 -10.25 -2.64 10.69
CA SER A 151 -9.82 -1.24 10.77
C SER A 151 -9.96 -0.47 9.44
N ASP A 152 -9.97 -1.18 8.31
CA ASP A 152 -10.23 -0.59 6.99
C ASP A 152 -11.64 -0.02 6.84
N LEU A 153 -12.62 -0.48 7.64
CA LEU A 153 -13.97 0.11 7.71
C LEU A 153 -13.95 1.60 8.08
N GLN A 154 -12.85 2.11 8.63
CA GLN A 154 -12.67 3.53 8.93
C GLN A 154 -12.23 4.38 7.74
N THR A 155 -11.97 3.76 6.59
CA THR A 155 -11.53 4.48 5.38
C THR A 155 -12.78 5.01 4.70
N THR A 156 -13.23 6.21 5.10
CA THR A 156 -14.44 6.88 4.57
C THR A 156 -14.04 8.03 3.64
N ARG A 157 -14.97 8.53 2.81
CA ARG A 157 -14.70 9.73 2.01
C ARG A 157 -14.52 10.94 2.92
N VAL A 158 -15.47 11.16 3.83
CA VAL A 158 -15.44 12.31 4.76
C VAL A 158 -14.12 12.43 5.51
N ARG A 159 -13.63 11.34 6.11
CA ARG A 159 -12.37 11.35 6.86
C ARG A 159 -11.16 11.73 6.01
N ASN A 160 -11.10 11.20 4.79
CA ASN A 160 -9.98 11.40 3.87
C ASN A 160 -10.08 12.70 3.03
N SER A 161 -11.26 13.33 2.98
CA SER A 161 -11.51 14.58 2.26
C SER A 161 -11.10 15.85 3.03
N ILE A 162 -10.76 15.74 4.32
CA ILE A 162 -10.36 16.91 5.12
C ILE A 162 -8.95 17.38 4.68
N PRO A 163 -8.77 18.64 4.26
CA PRO A 163 -7.49 19.16 3.78
C PRO A 163 -6.36 19.07 4.80
N SER A 164 -5.14 18.93 4.28
CA SER A 164 -3.92 18.79 5.08
C SER A 164 -3.65 19.97 6.02
N VAL A 165 -4.11 21.19 5.68
CA VAL A 165 -3.99 22.38 6.55
C VAL A 165 -4.71 22.21 7.89
N PHE A 166 -5.79 21.42 7.93
CA PHE A 166 -6.49 21.05 9.16
C PHE A 166 -6.03 19.70 9.73
N GLY A 167 -4.98 19.10 9.15
CA GLY A 167 -4.46 17.80 9.54
C GLY A 167 -4.06 17.75 11.02
N PHE A 168 -3.49 18.85 11.56
CA PHE A 168 -3.16 18.94 12.99
C PHE A 168 -4.40 18.79 13.89
N ILE A 169 -5.48 19.52 13.58
CA ILE A 169 -6.74 19.44 14.33
C ILE A 169 -7.28 18.01 14.32
N GLN A 170 -7.28 17.36 13.15
CA GLN A 170 -7.72 15.98 13.04
C GLN A 170 -6.87 15.02 13.87
N ILE A 171 -5.55 15.20 13.89
CA ILE A 171 -4.70 14.31 14.69
C ILE A 171 -4.98 14.51 16.17
N VAL A 172 -5.12 15.76 16.62
CA VAL A 172 -5.48 16.06 18.02
C VAL A 172 -6.84 15.44 18.39
N ILE A 173 -7.88 15.68 17.59
CA ILE A 173 -9.21 15.10 17.80
C ILE A 173 -9.13 13.58 17.88
N ARG A 174 -8.41 12.95 16.94
CA ARG A 174 -8.25 11.50 16.91
C ARG A 174 -7.51 10.98 18.14
N MET A 175 -6.43 11.63 18.55
CA MET A 175 -5.67 11.22 19.74
C MET A 175 -6.49 11.34 21.02
N ILE A 176 -7.24 12.44 21.18
CA ILE A 176 -8.15 12.63 22.32
C ILE A 176 -9.20 11.53 22.33
N PHE A 177 -9.82 11.29 21.18
CA PHE A 177 -10.88 10.31 21.04
C PHE A 177 -10.41 8.88 21.32
N GLU A 178 -9.30 8.46 20.72
CA GLU A 178 -8.70 7.14 20.98
C GLU A 178 -8.34 6.99 22.46
N LYS A 179 -7.77 8.03 23.09
CA LYS A 179 -7.47 8.02 24.52
C LYS A 179 -8.71 7.84 25.37
N VAL A 180 -9.77 8.61 25.10
CA VAL A 180 -11.05 8.51 25.83
C VAL A 180 -11.66 7.13 25.71
N LEU A 181 -11.73 6.58 24.50
CA LEU A 181 -12.26 5.24 24.25
C LEU A 181 -11.47 4.16 25.02
N LEU A 182 -10.14 4.28 25.03
CA LEU A 182 -9.28 3.33 25.73
C LEU A 182 -9.30 3.48 27.26
N MET A 183 -9.75 4.61 27.81
CA MET A 183 -9.90 4.80 29.26
C MET A 183 -11.08 4.01 29.82
N PHE A 184 -12.20 3.93 29.10
CA PHE A 184 -13.40 3.22 29.55
C PHE A 184 -13.37 1.71 29.27
N GLY A 185 -12.43 1.24 28.45
CA GLY A 185 -12.28 -0.17 28.16
C GLY A 185 -11.81 -0.99 29.37
N SER A 186 -12.19 -2.27 29.44
CA SER A 186 -11.69 -3.16 30.50
C SER A 186 -10.16 -3.29 30.49
N LYS A 187 -9.54 -3.36 31.68
CA LYS A 187 -8.11 -3.66 31.83
C LYS A 187 -7.81 -5.16 31.72
N SER A 188 -8.81 -6.02 31.89
CA SER A 188 -8.66 -7.47 31.69
C SER A 188 -8.72 -7.87 30.21
N ASP A 189 -9.20 -6.98 29.34
CA ASP A 189 -9.31 -7.26 27.91
C ASP A 189 -7.95 -7.14 27.20
N ARG A 190 -7.44 -8.27 26.73
CA ARG A 190 -6.19 -8.39 25.99
C ARG A 190 -6.16 -7.52 24.74
N SER A 191 -7.23 -7.46 23.97
CA SER A 191 -7.30 -6.68 22.72
C SER A 191 -7.22 -5.19 23.00
N LEU A 192 -7.94 -4.71 24.01
CA LEU A 192 -7.89 -3.30 24.42
C LEU A 192 -6.51 -2.91 24.98
N ASN A 193 -5.84 -3.81 25.69
CA ASN A 193 -4.48 -3.57 26.16
C ASN A 193 -3.47 -3.47 25.01
N ILE A 194 -3.62 -4.30 23.97
CA ILE A 194 -2.82 -4.16 22.73
C ILE A 194 -3.08 -2.80 22.08
N GLU A 195 -4.34 -2.35 21.98
CA GLU A 195 -4.67 -1.02 21.45
C GLU A 195 -4.08 0.12 22.30
N ARG A 196 -4.05 0.00 23.63
CA ARG A 196 -3.37 0.96 24.52
C ARG A 196 -1.87 1.03 24.23
N GLN A 197 -1.24 -0.12 24.03
CA GLN A 197 0.18 -0.19 23.68
C GLN A 197 0.43 0.44 22.30
N ILE A 198 -0.39 0.12 21.30
CA ILE A 198 -0.35 0.74 19.96
C ILE A 198 -0.49 2.27 20.07
N PHE A 199 -1.47 2.76 20.83
CA PHE A 199 -1.68 4.18 21.07
C PHE A 199 -0.44 4.85 21.69
N ALA A 200 0.13 4.24 22.73
CA ALA A 200 1.33 4.76 23.39
C ALA A 200 2.55 4.82 22.44
N MET A 201 2.72 3.79 21.61
CA MET A 201 3.78 3.74 20.59
C MET A 201 3.59 4.83 19.53
N ASN A 202 2.38 4.95 18.96
CA ASN A 202 2.04 6.00 18.00
C ASN A 202 2.18 7.41 18.58
N ALA A 203 1.77 7.63 19.84
CA ALA A 203 1.87 8.93 20.50
C ALA A 203 3.33 9.39 20.68
N LYS A 204 4.24 8.47 21.03
CA LYS A 204 5.69 8.75 21.10
C LYS A 204 6.27 9.18 19.76
N GLN A 205 5.73 8.66 18.66
CA GLN A 205 6.19 8.92 17.30
C GLN A 205 5.56 10.16 16.64
N TYR A 206 4.46 10.69 17.20
CA TYR A 206 3.62 11.73 16.60
C TYR A 206 4.40 12.94 16.04
N ARG A 207 5.43 13.41 16.76
CA ARG A 207 6.27 14.55 16.34
C ARG A 207 7.08 14.27 15.07
N ARG A 208 7.43 13.01 14.81
CA ARG A 208 8.17 12.59 13.62
C ARG A 208 7.24 12.15 12.50
N SER A 209 6.20 11.39 12.82
CA SER A 209 5.24 10.91 11.83
C SER A 209 3.90 10.55 12.47
N HIS A 210 2.83 10.69 11.71
CA HIS A 210 1.45 10.39 12.08
C HIS A 210 0.71 9.78 10.89
N PHE A 211 -0.54 9.36 11.13
CA PHE A 211 -1.34 8.62 10.15
C PHE A 211 -1.59 9.30 8.79
N ARG A 212 -1.25 10.59 8.59
CA ARG A 212 -1.39 11.27 7.29
C ARG A 212 -0.08 11.49 6.54
N ASN A 213 1.07 11.34 7.20
CA ASN A 213 2.39 11.58 6.60
C ASN A 213 3.31 10.34 6.67
N THR A 214 2.70 9.16 6.81
CA THR A 214 3.39 7.87 6.83
C THR A 214 2.47 6.74 6.39
N TYR A 215 3.05 5.56 6.20
CA TYR A 215 2.33 4.33 5.89
C TYR A 215 1.71 3.71 7.15
N GLY A 216 0.61 2.98 6.98
CA GLY A 216 0.02 2.18 8.03
C GLY A 216 0.70 0.83 8.18
N THR A 217 1.17 0.50 9.37
CA THR A 217 1.53 -0.87 9.74
C THR A 217 0.28 -1.50 10.35
N LYS A 218 -0.55 -2.14 9.51
CA LYS A 218 -1.83 -2.77 9.90
C LYS A 218 -1.63 -4.10 10.64
N ASN A 219 -0.85 -4.08 11.71
CA ASN A 219 -0.50 -5.24 12.50
C ASN A 219 -0.20 -4.87 13.95
N GLY A 220 -0.93 -5.48 14.90
CA GLY A 220 -0.72 -5.32 16.34
C GLY A 220 0.32 -6.26 16.95
N GLY A 221 0.93 -7.16 16.17
CA GLY A 221 1.81 -8.21 16.67
C GLY A 221 3.03 -7.69 17.44
N MET A 222 3.66 -6.62 16.96
CA MET A 222 4.76 -5.94 17.66
C MET A 222 4.34 -5.43 19.05
N ALA A 223 3.17 -4.79 19.14
CA ALA A 223 2.65 -4.29 20.41
C ALA A 223 2.31 -5.45 21.36
N GLU A 224 1.72 -6.52 20.83
CA GLU A 224 1.46 -7.76 21.58
C GLU A 224 2.76 -8.42 22.08
N ALA A 225 3.78 -8.49 21.23
CA ALA A 225 5.10 -9.05 21.55
C ALA A 225 5.77 -8.30 22.71
N ILE A 226 5.75 -6.96 22.65
CA ILE A 226 6.30 -6.10 23.70
C ILE A 226 5.52 -6.27 25.00
N LEU A 227 4.19 -6.28 24.91
CA LEU A 227 3.33 -6.24 26.10
C LEU A 227 3.25 -7.58 26.83
N TYR A 228 3.18 -8.69 26.12
CA TYR A 228 2.87 -10.00 26.70
C TYR A 228 4.00 -11.03 26.65
N TYR A 229 5.03 -10.77 25.84
CA TYR A 229 6.10 -11.74 25.60
C TYR A 229 7.50 -11.17 25.83
N GLY A 230 7.61 -9.98 26.45
CA GLY A 230 8.89 -9.39 26.83
C GLY A 230 9.78 -9.00 25.65
N CYS A 231 9.21 -8.78 24.46
CA CYS A 231 9.98 -8.29 23.32
C CYS A 231 10.51 -6.88 23.62
N GLU A 232 11.79 -6.65 23.43
CA GLU A 232 12.40 -5.34 23.64
C GLU A 232 12.59 -4.60 22.31
N MET A 233 12.19 -3.32 22.29
CA MET A 233 12.46 -2.44 21.16
C MET A 233 13.85 -1.81 21.34
N LYS A 234 14.72 -2.01 20.36
CA LYS A 234 16.11 -1.51 20.33
C LYS A 234 16.27 -0.52 19.17
N PRO A 235 17.22 0.43 19.24
CA PRO A 235 17.51 1.33 18.12
C PRO A 235 18.22 0.57 16.99
N ALA A 236 18.79 1.29 16.03
CA ALA A 236 19.53 0.69 14.92
C ALA A 236 20.69 -0.18 15.43
N ILE A 237 21.00 -1.25 14.68
CA ILE A 237 22.22 -2.01 14.88
C ILE A 237 23.40 -1.16 14.41
N ARG A 238 24.36 -0.94 15.30
CA ARG A 238 25.63 -0.26 15.00
C ARG A 238 26.63 -1.24 14.40
N SER A 239 26.83 -2.39 15.05
CA SER A 239 27.75 -3.43 14.62
C SER A 239 27.40 -4.79 15.21
N LEU A 240 27.97 -5.83 14.61
CA LEU A 240 27.92 -7.21 15.10
C LEU A 240 29.28 -7.57 15.68
N GLU A 241 29.26 -8.34 16.76
CA GLU A 241 30.42 -9.06 17.28
C GLU A 241 30.23 -10.57 17.03
N GLU A 242 31.03 -11.43 17.65
CA GLU A 242 31.00 -12.87 17.40
C GLU A 242 29.63 -13.52 17.69
N ASN A 243 28.99 -13.19 18.81
CA ASN A 243 27.70 -13.78 19.22
C ASN A 243 26.67 -12.73 19.65
N SER A 244 26.92 -11.44 19.38
CA SER A 244 26.10 -10.35 19.90
C SER A 244 25.96 -9.19 18.96
N ILE A 245 24.92 -8.40 19.19
CA ILE A 245 24.60 -7.18 18.48
C ILE A 245 24.90 -5.99 19.40
N ILE A 246 25.59 -4.97 18.87
CA ILE A 246 25.71 -3.66 19.51
C ILE A 246 24.72 -2.71 18.83
N PHE A 247 23.87 -2.06 19.62
CA PHE A 247 22.92 -1.07 19.16
C PHE A 247 23.47 0.36 19.30
N GLU A 248 22.85 1.32 18.61
CA GLU A 248 23.30 2.72 18.62
C GLU A 248 23.25 3.41 19.99
N ASP A 249 22.41 2.93 20.92
CA ASP A 249 22.37 3.41 22.30
C ASP A 249 23.48 2.80 23.19
N GLY A 250 24.36 1.98 22.62
CA GLY A 250 25.43 1.29 23.32
C GLY A 250 25.01 -0.01 24.01
N THR A 251 23.72 -0.37 23.99
CA THR A 251 23.27 -1.65 24.55
C THR A 251 23.80 -2.82 23.70
N LYS A 252 24.06 -3.93 24.38
CA LYS A 252 24.61 -5.15 23.79
C LYS A 252 23.73 -6.34 24.14
N GLU A 253 23.34 -7.13 23.14
CA GLU A 253 22.52 -8.32 23.36
C GLU A 253 23.11 -9.51 22.63
N VAL A 254 23.11 -10.68 23.27
CA VAL A 254 23.53 -11.94 22.67
C VAL A 254 22.38 -12.48 21.82
N VAL A 255 22.64 -12.77 20.55
CA VAL A 255 21.61 -13.12 19.55
C VAL A 255 22.11 -14.28 18.69
N ASP A 256 21.24 -15.27 18.51
CA ASP A 256 21.53 -16.46 17.71
C ASP A 256 21.09 -16.27 16.24
N GLU A 257 20.05 -15.47 16.01
CA GLU A 257 19.50 -15.23 14.67
C GLU A 257 19.02 -13.77 14.47
N ILE A 258 19.39 -13.18 13.33
CA ILE A 258 18.92 -11.87 12.87
C ILE A 258 17.97 -12.08 11.69
N VAL A 259 16.73 -11.61 11.83
CA VAL A 259 15.70 -11.70 10.78
C VAL A 259 15.47 -10.32 10.19
N CYS A 260 16.00 -10.10 8.99
CA CYS A 260 15.85 -8.86 8.24
C CYS A 260 14.45 -8.77 7.59
N CYS A 261 13.60 -7.94 8.17
CA CYS A 261 12.31 -7.52 7.62
C CYS A 261 12.45 -6.17 6.91
N THR A 262 13.46 -6.06 6.07
CA THR A 262 13.97 -4.80 5.51
C THR A 262 13.32 -4.42 4.19
N GLY A 263 12.56 -5.33 3.57
CA GLY A 263 11.72 -5.07 2.41
C GLY A 263 12.33 -5.62 1.12
N PHE A 264 11.82 -5.11 0.00
CA PHE A 264 12.22 -5.54 -1.34
C PHE A 264 12.48 -4.34 -2.24
N GLU A 265 13.22 -4.59 -3.30
CA GLU A 265 13.50 -3.66 -4.38
C GLU A 265 12.82 -4.15 -5.66
N ASN A 266 12.26 -3.20 -6.42
CA ASN A 266 11.71 -3.44 -7.74
C ASN A 266 12.85 -3.54 -8.75
N ARG A 267 12.85 -4.58 -9.58
CA ARG A 267 13.82 -4.79 -10.65
C ARG A 267 13.12 -5.36 -11.88
N PHE A 268 13.30 -4.67 -13.00
CA PHE A 268 12.72 -5.07 -14.28
C PHE A 268 13.83 -5.58 -15.19
N SER A 269 14.46 -6.70 -14.81
CA SER A 269 15.63 -7.24 -15.51
C SER A 269 15.36 -7.53 -17.00
N PHE A 270 14.11 -7.83 -17.35
CA PHE A 270 13.67 -8.02 -18.73
C PHE A 270 13.62 -6.73 -19.57
N LEU A 271 13.83 -5.55 -18.96
CA LEU A 271 14.03 -4.26 -19.62
C LEU A 271 15.52 -3.83 -19.63
N ASP A 272 16.38 -4.47 -18.82
CA ASP A 272 17.78 -4.10 -18.62
C ASP A 272 18.74 -4.73 -19.67
N CYS A 273 18.23 -5.23 -20.81
CA CYS A 273 19.00 -6.08 -21.72
C CYS A 273 20.12 -5.38 -22.52
N ILE A 274 21.09 -6.22 -22.93
CA ILE A 274 22.48 -5.93 -23.37
C ILE A 274 22.58 -5.06 -24.64
N ASP A 275 21.51 -4.89 -25.39
CA ASP A 275 21.51 -4.19 -26.69
C ASP A 275 21.53 -2.65 -26.60
N ASN A 276 21.88 -2.10 -25.43
CA ASN A 276 22.07 -0.66 -25.22
C ASN A 276 20.88 0.19 -25.71
N ASN A 277 19.63 -0.20 -25.43
CA ASN A 277 18.49 0.69 -25.65
C ASN A 277 18.35 1.65 -24.46
N PRO A 278 18.87 2.90 -24.53
CA PRO A 278 18.91 3.80 -23.38
C PRO A 278 17.51 4.17 -22.90
N VAL A 279 16.51 4.15 -23.79
CA VAL A 279 15.12 4.47 -23.44
C VAL A 279 14.52 3.40 -22.53
N LEU A 280 14.71 2.11 -22.84
CA LEU A 280 14.15 1.04 -22.02
C LEU A 280 14.87 0.89 -20.68
N GLN A 281 16.19 1.10 -20.66
CA GLN A 281 16.96 1.16 -19.42
C GLN A 281 16.48 2.31 -18.54
N GLN A 282 16.24 3.49 -19.11
CA GLN A 282 15.65 4.61 -18.37
C GLN A 282 14.26 4.28 -17.85
N VAL A 283 13.38 3.72 -18.68
CA VAL A 283 12.03 3.31 -18.27
C VAL A 283 12.08 2.32 -17.10
N GLY A 284 12.94 1.30 -17.20
CA GLY A 284 13.14 0.30 -16.15
C GLY A 284 13.71 0.90 -14.87
N HIS A 285 14.66 1.84 -14.98
CA HIS A 285 15.23 2.57 -13.84
C HIS A 285 14.17 3.43 -13.14
N ASP A 286 13.44 4.24 -13.90
CA ASP A 286 12.45 5.16 -13.36
C ASP A 286 11.26 4.39 -12.77
N ALA A 287 10.85 3.28 -13.38
CA ALA A 287 9.79 2.42 -12.86
C ALA A 287 10.11 1.76 -11.51
N ARG A 288 11.39 1.70 -11.09
CA ARG A 288 11.74 1.23 -9.73
C ARG A 288 11.07 2.10 -8.66
N ILE A 289 10.83 3.37 -9.00
CA ILE A 289 10.06 4.33 -8.23
C ILE A 289 8.80 4.68 -9.02
N SER A 290 7.70 4.00 -8.73
CA SER A 290 6.44 4.19 -9.46
C SER A 290 5.93 5.65 -9.45
N HIS A 291 6.35 6.49 -8.49
CA HIS A 291 6.06 7.92 -8.50
C HIS A 291 6.61 8.67 -9.71
N ASN A 292 7.65 8.14 -10.35
CA ASN A 292 8.23 8.67 -11.57
C ASN A 292 7.41 8.30 -12.81
N LEU A 293 6.33 7.53 -12.66
CA LEU A 293 5.43 7.15 -13.74
C LEU A 293 4.13 7.94 -13.65
N TYR A 294 3.60 8.34 -14.81
CA TYR A 294 2.28 8.94 -14.90
C TYR A 294 1.23 7.97 -14.33
N LYS A 295 0.48 8.42 -13.32
CA LYS A 295 -0.49 7.62 -12.56
C LYS A 295 0.07 6.28 -12.04
N HIS A 296 1.36 6.26 -11.67
CA HIS A 296 2.09 5.05 -11.21
C HIS A 296 2.09 3.89 -12.22
N ALA A 297 1.88 4.18 -13.50
CA ALA A 297 1.64 3.14 -14.50
C ALA A 297 2.38 3.36 -15.81
N ILE A 298 2.44 4.59 -16.31
CA ILE A 298 2.93 4.86 -17.67
C ILE A 298 4.18 5.72 -17.66
N HIS A 299 5.21 5.28 -18.38
CA HIS A 299 6.37 6.11 -18.64
C HIS A 299 6.11 7.03 -19.86
N PRO A 300 6.39 8.34 -19.80
CA PRO A 300 6.11 9.26 -20.91
C PRO A 300 6.76 8.89 -22.25
N LEU A 301 7.94 8.26 -22.22
CA LEU A 301 8.63 7.77 -23.43
C LEU A 301 7.96 6.56 -24.11
N THR A 302 7.33 5.67 -23.36
CA THR A 302 6.68 4.46 -23.90
C THR A 302 5.16 4.63 -24.07
N ARG A 303 4.57 5.64 -23.43
CA ARG A 303 3.12 5.90 -23.47
C ARG A 303 2.32 4.63 -23.14
N ASP A 304 1.19 4.40 -23.79
CA ASP A 304 0.30 3.26 -23.56
C ASP A 304 0.82 1.93 -24.15
N SER A 305 2.00 1.92 -24.77
CA SER A 305 2.55 0.69 -25.35
C SER A 305 3.21 -0.21 -24.29
N LEU A 306 3.69 0.34 -23.17
CA LEU A 306 4.23 -0.40 -22.03
C LEU A 306 3.76 0.23 -20.72
N VAL A 307 3.04 -0.55 -19.91
CA VAL A 307 2.36 -0.07 -18.70
C VAL A 307 2.68 -0.98 -17.50
N PHE A 308 2.85 -0.39 -16.33
CA PHE A 308 3.06 -1.08 -15.05
C PHE A 308 1.75 -1.10 -14.25
N ILE A 309 1.25 -2.28 -13.89
CA ILE A 309 -0.03 -2.44 -13.17
C ILE A 309 0.24 -3.10 -11.82
N GLY A 310 -0.35 -2.53 -10.76
CA GLY A 310 -0.24 -3.07 -9.39
C GLY A 310 1.05 -2.70 -8.67
N PHE A 311 1.86 -1.81 -9.25
CA PHE A 311 3.05 -1.25 -8.61
C PHE A 311 2.74 -0.10 -7.65
N VAL A 312 1.45 0.20 -7.42
CA VAL A 312 0.97 1.21 -6.49
C VAL A 312 0.63 0.59 -5.12
N ARG A 313 1.10 1.21 -4.03
CA ARG A 313 0.83 0.78 -2.64
C ARG A 313 0.07 1.88 -1.89
N PRO A 314 -1.15 1.65 -1.39
CA PRO A 314 -1.82 2.66 -0.57
C PRO A 314 -1.20 2.76 0.85
N CYS A 315 -1.17 3.96 1.44
CA CYS A 315 -0.83 4.17 2.86
C CYS A 315 -1.70 3.32 3.78
N PHE A 316 -3.01 3.33 3.50
CA PHE A 316 -4.02 2.50 4.11
C PHE A 316 -5.00 2.07 3.02
N GLY A 317 -5.07 0.77 2.74
CA GLY A 317 -5.97 0.26 1.72
C GLY A 317 -5.51 -1.10 1.23
N ALA A 318 -5.94 -1.47 0.04
CA ALA A 318 -5.56 -2.71 -0.63
C ALA A 318 -5.06 -2.42 -2.05
N ILE A 319 -4.07 -3.18 -2.51
CA ILE A 319 -3.49 -3.07 -3.86
C ILE A 319 -4.46 -3.57 -4.95
N PRO A 320 -5.14 -4.73 -4.81
CA PRO A 320 -5.98 -5.26 -5.89
C PRO A 320 -7.06 -4.29 -6.39
N PRO A 321 -7.77 -3.53 -5.52
CA PRO A 321 -8.69 -2.49 -5.97
C PRO A 321 -8.03 -1.39 -6.81
N LEU A 322 -6.80 -0.98 -6.50
CA LEU A 322 -6.10 0.04 -7.28
C LEU A 322 -5.58 -0.53 -8.60
N ALA A 323 -5.08 -1.76 -8.58
CA ALA A 323 -4.66 -2.49 -9.79
C ALA A 323 -5.85 -2.72 -10.75
N GLU A 324 -7.05 -3.03 -10.24
CA GLU A 324 -8.28 -3.13 -11.03
C GLU A 324 -8.56 -1.80 -11.76
N MET A 325 -8.41 -0.66 -11.07
CA MET A 325 -8.62 0.66 -11.67
C MET A 325 -7.56 0.95 -12.74
N GLN A 326 -6.28 0.63 -12.49
CA GLN A 326 -5.22 0.72 -13.51
C GLN A 326 -5.53 -0.16 -14.73
N ALA A 327 -5.98 -1.39 -14.53
CA ALA A 327 -6.34 -2.31 -15.62
C ALA A 327 -7.56 -1.85 -16.41
N ARG A 328 -8.61 -1.33 -15.76
CA ARG A 328 -9.78 -0.74 -16.44
C ARG A 328 -9.38 0.44 -17.32
N TRP A 329 -8.55 1.34 -16.80
CA TRP A 329 -8.04 2.48 -17.54
C TRP A 329 -7.19 2.04 -18.73
N PHE A 330 -6.29 1.08 -18.52
CA PHE A 330 -5.45 0.54 -19.58
C PHE A 330 -6.26 -0.15 -20.70
N ALA A 331 -7.31 -0.90 -20.36
CA ALA A 331 -8.19 -1.51 -21.35
C ALA A 331 -8.91 -0.47 -22.22
N LEU A 332 -9.26 0.69 -21.67
CA LEU A 332 -9.85 1.80 -22.45
C LEU A 332 -8.83 2.44 -23.40
N LEU A 333 -7.57 2.59 -22.97
CA LEU A 333 -6.47 3.02 -23.83
C LEU A 333 -6.23 2.01 -24.96
N CYS A 334 -6.15 0.71 -24.65
CA CYS A 334 -5.95 -0.34 -25.64
C CYS A 334 -7.04 -0.38 -26.70
N SER A 335 -8.29 -0.08 -26.31
CA SER A 335 -9.44 -0.05 -27.22
C SER A 335 -9.64 1.29 -27.93
N GLY A 336 -8.77 2.29 -27.70
CA GLY A 336 -8.88 3.63 -28.30
C GLY A 336 -10.10 4.43 -27.84
N LYS A 337 -10.71 4.08 -26.70
CA LYS A 337 -11.88 4.79 -26.16
C LYS A 337 -11.49 6.05 -25.40
N ILE A 338 -10.25 6.12 -24.93
CA ILE A 338 -9.65 7.29 -24.31
C ILE A 338 -8.20 7.41 -24.81
N ASP A 339 -7.66 8.61 -24.77
CA ASP A 339 -6.27 8.90 -25.15
C ASP A 339 -5.46 9.41 -23.95
N LEU A 340 -4.13 9.26 -24.05
CA LEU A 340 -3.21 9.87 -23.09
C LEU A 340 -3.01 11.36 -23.39
N PRO A 341 -2.90 12.21 -22.36
CA PRO A 341 -2.46 13.59 -22.56
C PRO A 341 -1.03 13.61 -23.10
N ASP A 342 -0.60 14.71 -23.70
CA ASP A 342 0.74 14.85 -24.27
C ASP A 342 1.86 14.60 -23.22
N THR A 343 3.08 14.35 -23.69
CA THR A 343 4.22 14.02 -22.82
C THR A 343 4.50 15.11 -21.78
N SER A 344 4.39 16.39 -22.16
CA SER A 344 4.69 17.50 -21.25
C SER A 344 3.69 17.60 -20.11
N THR A 345 2.42 17.29 -20.40
CA THR A 345 1.36 17.20 -19.38
C THR A 345 1.59 16.02 -18.43
N MET A 346 2.00 14.86 -18.95
CA MET A 346 2.38 13.72 -18.10
C MET A 346 3.58 14.04 -17.20
N ASP A 347 4.61 14.70 -17.73
CA ASP A 347 5.77 15.12 -16.95
C ASP A 347 5.43 16.16 -15.88
N LYS A 348 4.54 17.13 -16.19
CA LYS A 348 4.03 18.09 -15.20
C LYS A 348 3.30 17.36 -14.08
N TYR A 349 2.44 16.39 -14.41
CA TYR A 349 1.75 15.58 -13.41
C TYR A 349 2.74 14.85 -12.50
N ILE A 350 3.75 14.16 -13.07
CA ILE A 350 4.76 13.40 -12.32
C ILE A 350 5.48 14.34 -11.34
N ARG A 351 5.99 15.48 -11.81
CA ARG A 351 6.68 16.46 -10.95
C ARG A 351 5.80 16.98 -9.81
N THR A 352 4.55 17.30 -10.09
CA THR A 352 3.60 17.78 -9.08
C THR A 352 3.30 16.68 -8.06
N TYR A 353 3.12 15.44 -8.52
CA TYR A 353 2.86 14.30 -7.65
C TYR A 353 4.04 13.99 -6.73
N VAL A 354 5.26 13.90 -7.29
CA VAL A 354 6.49 13.66 -6.52
C VAL A 354 6.65 14.72 -5.43
N ARG A 355 6.48 16.01 -5.76
CA ARG A 355 6.50 17.09 -4.77
C ARG A 355 5.44 16.93 -3.68
N TYR A 356 4.24 16.46 -4.02
CA TYR A 356 3.21 16.20 -3.02
C TYR A 356 3.62 15.08 -2.05
N ILE A 357 4.19 13.99 -2.57
CA ILE A 357 4.68 12.87 -1.77
C ILE A 357 5.82 13.32 -0.85
N GLU A 358 6.77 14.09 -1.38
CA GLU A 358 7.92 14.64 -0.65
C GLU A 358 7.56 15.64 0.42
N ASN A 359 6.53 16.46 0.21
CA ASN A 359 6.19 17.51 1.17
C ASN A 359 5.13 17.08 2.19
N PHE A 360 4.24 16.14 1.81
CA PHE A 360 3.04 15.86 2.61
C PHE A 360 2.87 14.39 2.96
N LEU A 361 2.94 13.47 1.99
CA LEU A 361 2.55 12.08 2.24
C LEU A 361 3.62 11.26 2.95
N THR A 362 4.89 11.42 2.59
CA THR A 362 6.02 10.70 3.22
C THR A 362 7.31 11.52 3.27
N PRO A 363 7.29 12.73 3.87
CA PRO A 363 8.44 13.65 3.83
C PRO A 363 9.75 13.05 4.37
N TYR A 364 9.66 12.07 5.27
CA TYR A 364 10.84 11.44 5.87
C TYR A 364 11.26 10.11 5.17
N ARG A 365 10.56 9.68 4.10
CA ARG A 365 10.61 8.29 3.59
C ARG A 365 10.44 8.09 2.08
N VAL A 366 10.37 9.15 1.27
CA VAL A 366 10.10 9.06 -0.19
C VAL A 366 10.99 8.02 -0.89
N ASN A 367 12.30 8.06 -0.63
CA ASN A 367 13.26 7.18 -1.32
C ASN A 367 13.23 5.71 -0.85
N ARG A 368 12.48 5.38 0.21
CA ARG A 368 12.37 4.00 0.72
C ARG A 368 11.07 3.32 0.29
N ILE A 369 9.98 4.09 0.18
CA ILE A 369 8.66 3.55 -0.14
C ILE A 369 8.23 4.15 -1.46
N THR A 370 8.79 3.55 -2.51
CA THR A 370 8.82 4.10 -3.86
C THR A 370 7.49 3.97 -4.61
N ASN A 371 6.45 3.52 -3.90
CA ASN A 371 5.12 3.27 -4.45
C ASN A 371 3.95 3.77 -3.62
N LEU A 372 4.20 4.55 -2.57
CA LEU A 372 3.13 4.93 -1.66
C LEU A 372 2.14 5.93 -2.27
N THR A 373 0.84 5.75 -2.05
CA THR A 373 -0.20 6.71 -2.43
C THR A 373 -1.29 6.81 -1.36
N ASP A 374 -2.07 7.89 -1.38
CA ASP A 374 -3.36 7.91 -0.71
C ASP A 374 -4.39 7.06 -1.49
N PHE A 375 -5.13 6.20 -0.79
CA PHE A 375 -6.04 5.23 -1.42
C PHE A 375 -7.22 5.91 -2.09
N LEU A 376 -7.88 6.85 -1.41
CA LEU A 376 -9.06 7.53 -1.94
C LEU A 376 -8.66 8.45 -3.09
N SER A 377 -7.66 9.29 -2.88
CA SER A 377 -7.21 10.28 -3.87
C SER A 377 -6.80 9.61 -5.18
N PHE A 378 -6.02 8.52 -5.10
CA PHE A 378 -5.62 7.76 -6.27
C PHE A 378 -6.81 7.06 -6.94
N SER A 379 -7.70 6.45 -6.15
CA SER A 379 -8.88 5.78 -6.71
C SER A 379 -9.80 6.77 -7.44
N ASP A 380 -10.03 7.96 -6.88
CA ASP A 380 -10.84 9.00 -7.51
C ASP A 380 -10.14 9.59 -8.75
N ASP A 381 -8.82 9.79 -8.73
CA ASP A 381 -8.03 10.26 -9.88
C ASP A 381 -8.05 9.24 -11.05
N MET A 382 -7.97 7.95 -10.72
CA MET A 382 -8.16 6.88 -11.71
C MET A 382 -9.61 6.82 -12.20
N ALA A 383 -10.59 6.95 -11.30
CA ALA A 383 -12.00 6.93 -11.66
C ALA A 383 -12.38 8.11 -12.55
N TRP A 384 -11.74 9.27 -12.36
CA TRP A 384 -11.90 10.43 -13.24
C TRP A 384 -11.34 10.13 -14.63
N ALA A 385 -10.12 9.59 -14.73
CA ALA A 385 -9.51 9.20 -16.00
C ALA A 385 -10.31 8.11 -16.77
N ILE A 386 -11.04 7.26 -16.06
CA ILE A 386 -11.93 6.25 -16.64
C ILE A 386 -13.32 6.83 -16.99
N GLY A 387 -13.72 7.94 -16.37
CA GLY A 387 -15.09 8.48 -16.46
C GLY A 387 -16.11 7.70 -15.60
N CYS A 388 -15.66 7.01 -14.54
CA CYS A 388 -16.52 6.23 -13.63
C CYS A 388 -16.57 6.77 -12.19
N ARG A 389 -16.06 7.98 -11.96
CA ARG A 389 -16.15 8.64 -10.65
C ARG A 389 -17.62 8.92 -10.29
N PRO A 390 -18.12 8.46 -9.13
CA PRO A 390 -19.51 8.68 -8.75
C PRO A 390 -19.80 10.17 -8.55
N ASN A 391 -20.92 10.67 -9.10
CA ASN A 391 -21.38 12.03 -8.84
C ASN A 391 -22.13 12.09 -7.50
N LEU A 392 -21.43 12.52 -6.44
CA LEU A 392 -21.95 12.62 -5.07
C LEU A 392 -22.45 14.04 -4.73
N ASP A 393 -23.05 14.75 -5.70
CA ASP A 393 -23.58 16.10 -5.52
C ASP A 393 -24.85 16.16 -4.65
N PHE A 394 -25.32 17.39 -4.39
CA PHE A 394 -26.55 17.62 -3.63
C PHE A 394 -27.80 17.01 -4.31
N LYS A 395 -27.80 16.86 -5.65
CA LYS A 395 -28.91 16.21 -6.35
C LYS A 395 -28.96 14.72 -6.04
N MET A 396 -27.81 14.05 -5.92
CA MET A 396 -27.76 12.66 -5.46
C MET A 396 -28.25 12.53 -4.02
N LEU A 397 -27.91 13.47 -3.13
CA LEU A 397 -28.43 13.49 -1.75
C LEU A 397 -29.96 13.57 -1.73
N LEU A 398 -30.59 14.40 -2.58
CA LEU A 398 -32.05 14.48 -2.65
C LEU A 398 -32.68 13.23 -3.28
N ARG A 399 -32.03 12.63 -4.29
CA ARG A 399 -32.58 11.49 -5.04
C ARG A 399 -32.45 10.15 -4.31
N ASP A 400 -31.28 9.87 -3.74
CA ASP A 400 -31.01 8.63 -2.99
C ASP A 400 -30.13 8.97 -1.77
N PRO A 401 -30.74 9.58 -0.72
CA PRO A 401 -30.00 10.04 0.47
C PRO A 401 -29.28 8.90 1.17
N TYR A 402 -29.84 7.69 1.14
CA TYR A 402 -29.24 6.54 1.79
C TYR A 402 -27.98 6.05 1.07
N LEU A 403 -28.03 5.94 -0.26
CA LEU A 403 -26.83 5.61 -1.04
C LEU A 403 -25.77 6.72 -0.96
N TRP A 404 -26.19 8.00 -0.98
CA TRP A 404 -25.28 9.13 -0.79
C TRP A 404 -24.54 9.03 0.54
N LEU A 405 -25.29 8.80 1.63
CA LEU A 405 -24.72 8.65 2.97
C LEU A 405 -23.73 7.48 3.05
N ARG A 406 -24.06 6.35 2.39
CA ARG A 406 -23.19 5.17 2.29
C ARG A 406 -21.90 5.45 1.53
N CYS A 407 -21.95 6.24 0.46
CA CYS A 407 -20.76 6.64 -0.28
C CYS A 407 -19.88 7.60 0.52
N MET A 408 -20.47 8.53 1.28
CA MET A 408 -19.75 9.57 2.00
C MET A 408 -19.13 9.10 3.32
N VAL A 409 -19.95 8.43 4.15
CA VAL A 409 -19.61 8.07 5.54
C VAL A 409 -19.34 6.57 5.68
N GLY A 410 -19.80 5.76 4.73
CA GLY A 410 -19.48 4.33 4.71
C GLY A 410 -18.03 4.03 4.28
N PRO A 411 -17.60 2.77 4.45
CA PRO A 411 -16.28 2.34 4.01
C PRO A 411 -16.13 2.44 2.49
N ILE A 412 -14.97 2.90 2.04
CA ILE A 412 -14.64 2.99 0.62
C ILE A 412 -14.43 1.58 0.08
N CYS A 413 -15.14 1.25 -0.99
CA CYS A 413 -14.92 0.04 -1.77
C CYS A 413 -15.11 0.32 -3.27
N ASN A 414 -14.52 -0.52 -4.12
CA ASN A 414 -14.56 -0.32 -5.58
C ASN A 414 -15.95 -0.40 -6.21
N ALA A 415 -16.95 -0.94 -5.49
CA ALA A 415 -18.33 -0.90 -5.94
C ALA A 415 -18.82 0.54 -6.18
N GLN A 416 -18.30 1.53 -5.46
CA GLN A 416 -18.60 2.94 -5.73
C GLN A 416 -18.24 3.36 -7.17
N TYR A 417 -17.13 2.85 -7.71
CA TYR A 417 -16.67 3.12 -9.09
C TYR A 417 -17.32 2.23 -10.15
N ARG A 418 -18.37 1.50 -9.76
CA ARG A 418 -19.27 0.73 -10.63
C ARG A 418 -20.69 1.29 -10.63
N LEU A 419 -20.94 2.42 -9.96
CA LEU A 419 -22.24 3.10 -9.97
C LEU A 419 -22.55 3.79 -11.30
N CYS A 420 -21.53 4.27 -12.01
CA CYS A 420 -21.66 4.96 -13.29
C CYS A 420 -20.40 4.81 -14.15
N GLY A 421 -20.46 5.30 -15.39
CA GLY A 421 -19.35 5.27 -16.34
C GLY A 421 -19.13 3.90 -17.00
N PRO A 422 -17.98 3.72 -17.69
CA PRO A 422 -17.67 2.48 -18.38
C PRO A 422 -17.66 1.27 -17.44
N HIS A 423 -18.29 0.17 -17.88
CA HIS A 423 -18.38 -1.09 -17.15
C HIS A 423 -19.17 -0.99 -15.81
N ALA A 424 -20.12 -0.06 -15.72
CA ALA A 424 -20.98 0.12 -14.55
C ALA A 424 -21.94 -1.06 -14.33
N GLN A 425 -22.21 -1.36 -13.06
CA GLN A 425 -23.18 -2.35 -12.58
C GLN A 425 -23.97 -1.75 -11.42
N PRO A 426 -24.80 -0.70 -11.67
CA PRO A 426 -25.35 0.15 -10.62
C PRO A 426 -26.21 -0.60 -9.60
N ALA A 427 -27.02 -1.57 -10.03
CA ALA A 427 -27.86 -2.36 -9.12
C ALA A 427 -27.03 -3.22 -8.15
N GLN A 428 -26.01 -3.92 -8.67
CA GLN A 428 -25.11 -4.74 -7.86
C GLN A 428 -24.24 -3.87 -6.95
N ALA A 429 -23.69 -2.78 -7.49
CA ALA A 429 -22.90 -1.80 -6.74
C ALA A 429 -23.71 -1.23 -5.56
N ARG A 430 -24.94 -0.78 -5.82
CA ARG A 430 -25.86 -0.29 -4.79
C ARG A 430 -26.10 -1.37 -3.74
N ARG A 431 -26.45 -2.60 -4.14
CA ARG A 431 -26.68 -3.71 -3.20
C ARG A 431 -25.46 -3.96 -2.31
N ILE A 432 -24.25 -3.97 -2.86
CA ILE A 432 -23.01 -4.13 -2.07
C ILE A 432 -22.88 -2.97 -1.07
N LEU A 433 -22.95 -1.72 -1.54
CA LEU A 433 -22.77 -0.54 -0.69
C LEU A 433 -23.79 -0.47 0.46
N LEU A 434 -25.04 -0.87 0.21
CA LEU A 434 -26.08 -0.88 1.24
C LEU A 434 -25.96 -2.05 2.22
N THR A 435 -25.28 -3.13 1.85
CA THR A 435 -25.12 -4.33 2.70
C THR A 435 -23.81 -4.35 3.48
N LEU A 436 -22.84 -3.50 3.13
CA LEU A 436 -21.60 -3.35 3.89
C LEU A 436 -21.89 -3.02 5.35
N LYS A 437 -21.13 -3.66 6.25
CA LYS A 437 -21.27 -3.43 7.69
C LYS A 437 -20.86 -1.98 8.02
N TRP A 438 -21.69 -1.34 8.85
CA TRP A 438 -21.31 -0.10 9.51
C TRP A 438 -20.34 -0.39 10.66
N LYS A 439 -19.51 0.59 10.97
CA LYS A 439 -18.93 0.68 12.32
C LYS A 439 -20.06 0.92 13.34
N PRO A 440 -19.80 0.63 14.64
CA PRO A 440 -20.72 0.99 15.71
C PRO A 440 -21.15 2.47 15.64
N LEU A 441 -22.39 2.74 16.07
CA LEU A 441 -23.03 4.05 15.95
C LEU A 441 -22.15 5.21 16.45
N TRP A 442 -21.46 5.02 17.58
CA TRP A 442 -20.60 6.03 18.17
C TRP A 442 -19.42 6.46 17.27
N TYR A 443 -18.86 5.57 16.46
CA TYR A 443 -17.80 5.92 15.52
C TYR A 443 -18.39 6.75 14.37
N ASN A 444 -19.59 6.37 13.92
CA ASN A 444 -20.31 7.13 12.91
C ASN A 444 -20.66 8.53 13.42
N ILE A 445 -20.97 8.73 14.72
CA ILE A 445 -21.19 10.06 15.30
C ILE A 445 -19.97 10.97 15.09
N CYS A 446 -18.75 10.47 15.29
CA CYS A 446 -17.55 11.25 15.01
C CYS A 446 -17.40 11.58 13.53
N GLU A 447 -17.69 10.63 12.64
CA GLU A 447 -17.73 10.89 11.20
C GLU A 447 -18.84 11.88 10.81
N PHE A 448 -19.98 11.89 11.51
CA PHE A 448 -21.05 12.87 11.32
C PHE A 448 -20.65 14.27 11.80
N ILE A 449 -19.95 14.37 12.93
CA ILE A 449 -19.38 15.63 13.41
C ILE A 449 -18.34 16.14 12.39
N MET A 450 -17.47 15.26 11.89
CA MET A 450 -16.53 15.59 10.81
C MET A 450 -17.27 16.02 9.54
N LEU A 451 -18.34 15.34 9.14
CA LEU A 451 -19.16 15.71 7.99
C LEU A 451 -19.82 17.09 8.17
N TYR A 452 -20.40 17.35 9.34
CA TYR A 452 -21.09 18.60 9.64
C TYR A 452 -20.11 19.78 9.68
N THR A 453 -18.98 19.62 10.39
CA THR A 453 -17.89 20.61 10.38
C THR A 453 -17.34 20.85 8.98
N SER A 454 -17.20 19.79 8.17
CA SER A 454 -16.79 19.91 6.75
C SER A 454 -17.82 20.68 5.93
N ALA A 455 -19.11 20.40 6.12
CA ALA A 455 -20.21 21.06 5.42
C ALA A 455 -20.33 22.55 5.80
N LEU A 456 -20.12 22.90 7.07
CA LEU A 456 -20.05 24.29 7.53
C LEU A 456 -18.89 25.04 6.88
N VAL A 457 -17.70 24.43 6.84
CA VAL A 457 -16.51 25.01 6.18
C VAL A 457 -16.74 25.20 4.67
N TRP A 458 -17.43 24.25 4.03
CA TRP A 458 -17.85 24.36 2.63
C TRP A 458 -18.85 25.51 2.41
N TYR A 459 -19.87 25.62 3.28
CA TYR A 459 -20.85 26.72 3.26
C TYR A 459 -20.20 28.10 3.42
N CYS A 460 -19.12 28.20 4.20
CA CYS A 460 -18.33 29.42 4.36
C CYS A 460 -17.48 29.81 3.13
N GLY A 461 -17.59 29.11 1.99
CA GLY A 461 -16.99 29.54 0.72
C GLY A 461 -15.47 29.32 0.62
N LEU A 462 -14.88 28.54 1.52
CA LEU A 462 -13.46 28.17 1.46
C LEU A 462 -13.25 27.17 0.30
N LYS A 463 -12.84 27.71 -0.87
CA LYS A 463 -12.71 27.01 -2.17
C LYS A 463 -11.93 25.69 -2.16
N SER A 464 -11.11 25.42 -1.15
CA SER A 464 -10.28 24.21 -1.02
C SER A 464 -11.05 22.92 -0.68
N TRP A 465 -12.37 23.00 -0.47
CA TRP A 465 -13.20 21.90 0.06
C TRP A 465 -14.23 21.28 -0.90
N LEU A 466 -14.25 21.67 -2.18
CA LEU A 466 -15.16 21.07 -3.14
C LEU A 466 -14.83 19.58 -3.37
N PRO A 467 -15.81 18.70 -3.63
CA PRO A 467 -15.59 17.29 -4.00
C PRO A 467 -14.54 17.03 -5.05
N HIS A 468 -14.28 18.01 -5.93
CA HIS A 468 -13.30 17.96 -6.99
C HIS A 468 -11.94 18.60 -6.65
N THR A 469 -11.81 19.28 -5.50
CA THR A 469 -10.53 19.80 -4.98
C THR A 469 -9.89 18.85 -3.96
N TRP A 470 -10.44 17.65 -3.79
CA TRP A 470 -9.99 16.62 -2.84
C TRP A 470 -8.71 15.87 -3.25
N ALA A 471 -8.10 16.21 -4.38
CA ALA A 471 -6.77 15.77 -4.74
C ALA A 471 -5.88 17.00 -5.05
N PRO A 472 -4.63 17.02 -4.58
CA PRO A 472 -3.71 18.15 -4.76
C PRO A 472 -3.26 18.37 -6.22
N ILE A 473 -3.73 17.56 -7.17
CA ILE A 473 -3.22 17.50 -8.54
C ILE A 473 -4.23 18.06 -9.57
N HIS A 474 -5.46 18.39 -9.15
CA HIS A 474 -6.46 18.93 -10.06
C HIS A 474 -6.30 20.44 -10.25
N GLU A 475 -5.20 20.86 -10.87
CA GLU A 475 -5.28 22.02 -11.76
C GLU A 475 -6.09 21.58 -12.98
N ARG A 476 -7.23 22.24 -13.19
CA ARG A 476 -8.13 21.98 -14.31
C ARG A 476 -7.37 22.20 -15.62
N HIS A 477 -6.94 21.13 -16.26
CA HIS A 477 -6.50 21.13 -17.64
C HIS A 477 -7.23 20.00 -18.34
N ILE A 478 -8.42 20.33 -18.84
CA ILE A 478 -8.95 20.14 -20.20
C ILE A 478 -10.16 21.07 -20.28
#